data_AF-A0AA37GXY2-F1
#
_entry.id   AF-A0AA37GXY2-F1
#
_cell.length_a   1.000
_cell.length_b   1.000
_cell.length_c   1.000
_cell.angle_alpha   90.00
_cell.angle_beta   90.00
_cell.angle_gamma   90.00
#
_symmetry.space_group_name_H-M   'P 1'
#
loop_
_entity.id
_entity.type
_entity.pdbx_description
1 polymer ?
#
loop_
_entity_poly.entity_id
_entity_poly.type
_entity_poly.pdbx_seq_one_letter_code
_entity_poly.pdbx_strand_id
1 'polypeptide(L)'
;MNNVYEKRYINDLHASLEALQGADTASDHIQVSGTGMRDELVLYLQECKKRVEWYYDAMIKAILGPEAGLECFSSELPDIYSRPRLSPTLILQRLNKDHLRSTPDEWKRCITEYATAITQLQRAERMLAHWDDPAMLSNELRNPGHSNWQPQDHPDTLLLEVESGIMVREVQENVAKQMREPPSAKVSSHSYCRRQTAVETDAADA
;
A
#
# COMPACT_ATOMS: atom_id res chain seq x y z
N MET A 1 -44.25 1.58 15.43
CA MET A 1 -43.51 1.80 14.18
C MET A 1 -42.22 1.02 14.28
N ASN A 2 -42.23 -0.25 13.88
CA ASN A 2 -41.09 -1.15 14.10
C ASN A 2 -40.04 -0.95 13.00
N ASN A 3 -38.83 -0.72 13.48
CA ASN A 3 -37.66 -0.20 12.82
C ASN A 3 -37.14 -1.16 11.72
N VAL A 4 -37.54 -0.91 10.47
CA VAL A 4 -37.13 -1.68 9.29
C VAL A 4 -35.60 -1.71 9.16
N TYR A 5 -34.94 -0.63 9.57
CA TYR A 5 -33.48 -0.53 9.56
C TYR A 5 -32.82 -1.41 10.62
N GLU A 6 -33.40 -1.50 11.81
CA GLU A 6 -32.89 -2.37 12.88
C GLU A 6 -33.05 -3.84 12.53
N LYS A 7 -34.17 -4.24 11.93
CA LYS A 7 -34.33 -5.62 11.41
C LYS A 7 -33.30 -5.93 10.34
N ARG A 8 -33.05 -4.99 9.42
CA ARG A 8 -32.04 -5.17 8.37
C ARG A 8 -30.63 -5.24 8.95
N TYR A 9 -30.30 -4.37 9.90
CA TYR A 9 -29.00 -4.38 10.57
C TYR A 9 -28.76 -5.68 11.34
N ILE A 10 -29.76 -6.19 12.08
CA ILE A 10 -29.65 -7.46 12.81
C ILE A 10 -29.47 -8.62 11.82
N ASN A 11 -30.20 -8.62 10.70
CA ASN A 11 -30.04 -9.65 9.66
C ASN A 11 -28.65 -9.58 9.00
N ASP A 12 -28.17 -8.39 8.66
CA ASP A 12 -26.85 -8.17 8.07
C ASP A 12 -25.73 -8.58 9.06
N LEU A 13 -25.95 -8.34 10.36
CA LEU A 13 -25.04 -8.75 11.43
C LEU A 13 -25.03 -10.28 11.59
N HIS A 14 -26.18 -10.93 11.56
CA HIS A 14 -26.29 -12.39 11.60
C HIS A 14 -25.59 -13.04 10.40
N ALA A 15 -25.83 -12.52 9.19
CA ALA A 15 -25.16 -12.97 7.97
C ALA A 15 -23.64 -12.79 8.06
N SER A 16 -23.18 -11.68 8.64
CA SER A 16 -21.74 -11.44 8.86
C SER A 16 -21.15 -12.41 9.88
N LEU A 17 -21.90 -12.76 10.92
CA LEU A 17 -21.48 -13.69 11.98
C LEU A 17 -21.40 -15.13 11.46
N GLU A 18 -22.37 -15.56 10.68
CA GLU A 18 -22.37 -16.85 9.99
C GLU A 18 -21.21 -16.95 8.97
N ALA A 19 -20.94 -15.87 8.23
CA ALA A 19 -19.79 -15.81 7.33
C ALA A 19 -18.45 -15.89 8.08
N LEU A 20 -18.33 -15.24 9.24
CA LEU A 20 -17.13 -15.30 10.08
C LEU A 20 -16.88 -16.71 10.65
N GLN A 21 -17.93 -17.36 11.17
CA GLN A 21 -17.84 -18.74 11.66
C GLN A 21 -17.56 -19.75 10.54
N GLY A 22 -18.11 -19.52 9.35
CA GLY A 22 -17.79 -20.28 8.14
C GLY A 22 -16.33 -20.09 7.71
N ALA A 23 -15.77 -18.89 7.87
CA ALA A 23 -14.37 -18.60 7.56
C ALA A 23 -13.39 -19.17 8.59
N ASP A 24 -13.74 -19.20 9.88
CA ASP A 24 -12.94 -19.86 10.92
C ASP A 24 -12.90 -21.38 10.75
N THR A 25 -13.98 -21.98 10.24
CA THR A 25 -14.05 -23.43 9.96
C THR A 25 -13.43 -23.81 8.61
N ALA A 26 -13.49 -22.91 7.61
CA ALA A 26 -12.80 -23.03 6.32
C ALA A 26 -11.36 -22.50 6.34
N SER A 27 -10.89 -22.03 7.51
CA SER A 27 -9.46 -21.91 7.78
C SER A 27 -8.90 -23.32 7.90
N ASP A 28 -8.84 -24.01 6.76
CA ASP A 28 -7.96 -25.13 6.53
C ASP A 28 -6.63 -24.73 7.14
N HIS A 29 -6.31 -25.37 8.26
CA HIS A 29 -4.99 -25.35 8.82
C HIS A 29 -4.08 -25.88 7.72
N ILE A 30 -3.51 -24.97 6.92
CA ILE A 30 -2.33 -25.28 6.12
C ILE A 30 -1.34 -25.72 7.18
N GLN A 31 -1.12 -27.03 7.30
CA GLN A 31 -0.05 -27.58 8.10
C GLN A 31 1.25 -27.15 7.40
N VAL A 32 1.68 -25.92 7.66
CA VAL A 32 2.98 -25.39 7.28
C VAL A 32 3.99 -26.05 8.21
N SER A 33 4.19 -27.34 8.00
CA SER A 33 5.09 -28.18 8.79
C SER A 33 6.11 -28.75 7.83
N GLY A 34 7.10 -27.93 7.51
CA GLY A 34 8.25 -28.33 6.73
C GLY A 34 9.39 -27.33 6.93
N THR A 35 10.52 -27.80 7.44
CA THR A 35 11.78 -27.03 7.47
C THR A 35 12.12 -26.48 6.07
N GLY A 36 11.84 -27.24 5.02
CA GLY A 36 12.07 -26.83 3.62
C GLY A 36 11.24 -25.63 3.17
N MET A 37 10.01 -25.45 3.66
CA MET A 37 9.19 -24.29 3.28
C MET A 37 9.68 -23.01 3.97
N ARG A 38 10.23 -23.12 5.18
CA ARG A 38 10.89 -21.98 5.84
C ARG A 38 12.13 -21.56 5.06
N ASP A 39 12.93 -22.53 4.62
CA ASP A 39 14.14 -22.28 3.83
C ASP A 39 13.80 -21.60 2.50
N GLU A 40 12.70 -22.01 1.85
CA GLU A 40 12.18 -21.37 0.64
C GLU A 40 11.74 -19.92 0.89
N LEU A 41 11.08 -19.63 2.01
CA LEU A 41 10.74 -18.26 2.39
C LEU A 41 11.97 -17.40 2.69
N VAL A 42 13.00 -17.97 3.33
CA VAL A 42 14.27 -17.29 3.56
C VAL A 42 14.95 -16.97 2.23
N LEU A 43 14.95 -17.91 1.28
CA LEU A 43 15.48 -17.68 -0.07
C LEU A 43 14.70 -16.58 -0.80
N TYR A 44 13.36 -16.62 -0.72
CA TYR A 44 12.49 -15.59 -1.29
C TYR A 44 12.76 -14.20 -0.70
N LEU A 45 12.93 -14.10 0.61
CA LEU A 45 13.30 -12.86 1.29
C LEU A 45 14.66 -12.33 0.77
N GLN A 46 15.67 -13.20 0.65
CA GLN A 46 16.97 -12.81 0.11
C GLN A 46 16.86 -12.28 -1.33
N GLU A 47 16.04 -12.92 -2.16
CA GLU A 47 15.80 -12.46 -3.53
C GLU A 47 15.10 -11.10 -3.56
N CYS A 48 14.13 -10.88 -2.67
CA CYS A 48 13.48 -9.58 -2.53
C CYS A 48 14.47 -8.49 -2.13
N LYS A 49 15.39 -8.77 -1.18
CA LYS A 49 16.44 -7.82 -0.77
C LYS A 49 17.36 -7.46 -1.94
N LYS A 50 17.88 -8.47 -2.64
CA LYS A 50 18.73 -8.26 -3.82
C LYS A 50 18.01 -7.45 -4.90
N ARG A 51 16.73 -7.69 -5.12
CA ARG A 51 15.94 -6.96 -6.11
C ARG A 51 15.79 -5.49 -5.75
N VAL A 52 15.51 -5.17 -4.48
CA VAL A 52 15.45 -3.79 -3.99
C VAL A 52 16.80 -3.09 -4.14
N GLU A 53 17.90 -3.74 -3.74
CA GLU A 53 19.26 -3.23 -3.90
C GLU A 53 19.61 -3.01 -5.37
N TRP A 54 19.25 -3.96 -6.25
CA TRP A 54 19.49 -3.86 -7.69
C TRP A 54 18.81 -2.65 -8.32
N TYR A 55 17.51 -2.43 -8.04
CA TYR A 55 16.78 -1.26 -8.53
C TYR A 55 17.40 0.04 -8.01
N TYR A 56 17.74 0.09 -6.71
CA TYR A 56 18.36 1.26 -6.11
C TYR A 56 19.70 1.58 -6.79
N ASP A 57 20.60 0.60 -6.91
CA ASP A 57 21.89 0.77 -7.56
C ASP A 57 21.76 1.16 -9.04
N ALA A 58 20.81 0.57 -9.77
CA ALA A 58 20.53 0.91 -11.15
C ALA A 58 20.07 2.36 -11.30
N MET A 59 19.16 2.83 -10.44
CA MET A 59 18.69 4.21 -10.45
C MET A 59 19.80 5.19 -10.07
N ILE A 60 20.60 4.87 -9.04
CA ILE A 60 21.73 5.71 -8.62
C ILE A 60 22.78 5.82 -9.74
N LYS A 61 23.08 4.71 -10.42
CA LYS A 61 23.98 4.70 -11.59
C LYS A 61 23.41 5.50 -12.76
N ALA A 62 22.10 5.47 -12.98
CA ALA A 62 21.46 6.24 -14.04
C ALA A 62 21.44 7.75 -13.73
N ILE A 63 21.26 8.15 -12.46
CA ILE A 63 21.24 9.57 -12.06
C ILE A 63 22.65 10.16 -11.99
N LEU A 64 23.62 9.40 -11.48
CA LEU A 64 25.00 9.86 -11.26
C LEU A 64 25.98 9.36 -12.34
N GLY A 65 25.48 8.68 -13.36
CA GLY A 65 26.27 8.13 -14.45
C GLY A 65 26.78 9.24 -15.38
N PRO A 66 27.92 9.02 -16.06
CA PRO A 66 28.49 10.00 -16.98
C PRO A 66 27.53 10.38 -18.12
N GLU A 67 26.59 9.51 -18.46
CA GLU A 67 25.60 9.71 -19.53
C GLU A 67 24.36 10.54 -19.09
N ALA A 68 24.23 10.89 -17.80
CA ALA A 68 23.11 11.64 -17.25
C ALA A 68 23.10 13.14 -17.64
N GLY A 69 23.87 13.55 -18.65
CA GLY A 69 23.96 14.94 -19.10
C GLY A 69 24.69 15.88 -18.13
N LEU A 70 25.47 15.33 -17.18
CA LEU A 70 26.31 16.09 -16.26
C LEU A 70 27.64 16.56 -16.91
N GLU A 71 27.64 16.78 -18.23
CA GLU A 71 28.80 17.32 -18.97
C GLU A 71 29.20 18.74 -18.53
N CYS A 72 28.39 19.41 -17.69
CA CYS A 72 28.72 20.73 -17.16
C CYS A 72 29.73 20.73 -15.98
N PHE A 73 30.13 19.56 -15.47
CA PHE A 73 31.28 19.45 -14.56
C PHE A 73 32.50 18.92 -15.33
N SER A 74 32.96 19.72 -16.28
CA SER A 74 34.23 19.48 -16.94
C SER A 74 35.40 19.71 -15.97
N SER A 75 36.32 18.75 -15.99
CA SER A 75 37.70 18.81 -15.48
C SER A 75 37.91 18.47 -14.00
N GLU A 76 38.69 17.39 -13.83
CA GLU A 76 39.33 16.90 -12.59
C GLU A 76 38.39 16.26 -11.56
N LEU A 77 38.56 14.95 -11.37
CA LEU A 77 37.97 14.09 -10.33
C LEU A 77 37.09 14.85 -9.32
N PRO A 78 35.76 14.93 -9.52
CA PRO A 78 34.89 15.55 -8.54
C PRO A 78 34.75 14.57 -7.38
N ASP A 79 35.55 14.88 -6.37
CA ASP A 79 35.43 14.53 -4.97
C ASP A 79 34.16 13.75 -4.64
N ILE A 80 34.32 12.52 -4.13
CA ILE A 80 33.23 11.63 -3.69
C ILE A 80 32.22 12.38 -2.78
N TYR A 81 32.65 13.47 -2.14
CA TYR A 81 31.87 14.34 -1.26
C TYR A 81 30.92 15.34 -1.94
N SER A 82 30.99 15.56 -3.26
CA SER A 82 30.10 16.51 -3.97
C SER A 82 28.86 15.88 -4.61
N ARG A 83 28.66 14.56 -4.43
CA ARG A 83 27.48 13.86 -4.96
C ARG A 83 26.27 14.09 -4.04
N PRO A 84 25.08 14.41 -4.59
CA PRO A 84 23.87 14.52 -3.79
C PRO A 84 23.60 13.17 -3.11
N ARG A 85 23.28 13.20 -1.81
CA ARG A 85 22.83 12.01 -1.08
C ARG A 85 21.40 11.70 -1.51
N LEU A 86 21.26 10.81 -2.48
CA LEU A 86 19.97 10.32 -2.93
C LEU A 86 19.49 9.26 -1.94
N SER A 87 18.46 9.54 -1.15
CA SER A 87 17.83 8.55 -0.27
C SER A 87 16.70 7.83 -1.01
N PRO A 88 16.34 6.59 -0.60
CA PRO A 88 15.16 5.90 -1.12
C PRO A 88 13.90 6.76 -1.09
N THR A 89 13.72 7.54 -0.01
CA THR A 89 12.57 8.45 0.15
C THR A 89 12.54 9.54 -0.92
N LEU A 90 13.69 10.13 -1.29
CA LEU A 90 13.74 11.16 -2.34
C LEU A 90 13.35 10.60 -3.71
N ILE A 91 13.72 9.34 -3.98
CA ILE A 91 13.35 8.64 -5.21
C ILE A 91 11.83 8.39 -5.22
N LEU A 92 11.30 7.79 -4.15
CA LEU A 92 9.88 7.47 -4.02
C LEU A 92 8.98 8.71 -4.03
N GLN A 93 9.44 9.84 -3.47
CA GLN A 93 8.70 11.12 -3.49
C GLN A 93 8.39 11.62 -4.90
N ARG A 94 9.08 11.14 -5.94
CA ARG A 94 8.75 11.46 -7.34
C ARG A 94 7.43 10.85 -7.81
N LEU A 95 6.93 9.82 -7.12
CA LEU A 95 5.60 9.25 -7.36
C LEU A 95 4.46 10.03 -6.68
N ASN A 96 4.77 10.99 -5.79
CA ASN A 96 3.74 11.83 -5.16
C ASN A 96 3.08 12.73 -6.22
N LYS A 97 1.79 13.06 -6.01
CA LYS A 97 0.96 13.89 -6.90
C LYS A 97 1.64 15.16 -7.40
N ASP A 98 2.41 15.82 -6.52
CA ASP A 98 3.10 17.08 -6.82
C ASP A 98 4.20 16.91 -7.87
N HIS A 99 4.92 15.79 -7.83
CA HIS A 99 6.06 15.50 -8.71
C HIS A 99 5.71 14.55 -9.86
N LEU A 100 4.60 13.82 -9.76
CA LEU A 100 4.20 12.81 -10.74
C LEU A 100 4.05 13.43 -12.13
N ARG A 101 3.49 14.64 -12.23
CA ARG A 101 3.32 15.33 -13.53
C ARG A 101 4.63 15.74 -14.19
N SER A 102 5.68 16.03 -13.41
CA SER A 102 6.98 16.45 -13.92
C SER A 102 7.98 15.30 -14.07
N THR A 103 7.62 14.09 -13.63
CA THR A 103 8.47 12.91 -13.77
C THR A 103 8.25 12.25 -15.14
N PRO A 104 9.32 11.94 -15.90
CA PRO A 104 9.22 11.21 -17.17
C PRO A 104 8.60 9.82 -16.97
N ASP A 105 7.89 9.31 -17.98
CA ASP A 105 7.12 8.06 -17.86
C ASP A 105 8.03 6.82 -17.65
N GLU A 106 9.22 6.81 -18.25
CA GLU A 106 10.21 5.76 -18.04
C GLU A 106 10.67 5.71 -16.58
N TRP A 107 10.88 6.90 -15.98
CA TRP A 107 11.23 7.04 -14.58
C TRP A 107 10.07 6.68 -13.66
N LYS A 108 8.83 7.07 -13.99
CA LYS A 108 7.65 6.63 -13.23
C LYS A 108 7.58 5.11 -13.16
N ARG A 109 7.73 4.43 -14.31
CA ARG A 109 7.71 2.97 -14.36
C ARG A 109 8.83 2.37 -13.51
N CYS A 110 10.06 2.84 -13.66
CA CYS A 110 11.20 2.33 -12.90
C CYS A 110 11.03 2.52 -11.38
N ILE A 111 10.58 3.70 -10.94
CA ILE A 111 10.35 3.99 -9.52
C ILE A 111 9.15 3.18 -8.98
N THR A 112 8.13 2.95 -9.80
CA THR A 112 6.99 2.11 -9.45
C THR A 112 7.41 0.64 -9.25
N GLU A 113 8.25 0.11 -10.13
CA GLU A 113 8.82 -1.24 -9.99
C GLU A 113 9.70 -1.35 -8.74
N TYR A 114 10.50 -0.32 -8.44
CA TYR A 114 11.27 -0.25 -7.22
C TYR A 114 10.39 -0.26 -5.96
N ALA A 115 9.35 0.58 -5.92
CA ALA A 115 8.40 0.63 -4.82
C ALA A 115 7.69 -0.72 -4.64
N THR A 116 7.29 -1.36 -5.74
CA THR A 116 6.70 -2.71 -5.74
C THR A 116 7.69 -3.76 -5.21
N ALA A 117 8.98 -3.63 -5.50
CA ALA A 117 9.99 -4.52 -4.93
C ALA A 117 10.09 -4.35 -3.40
N ILE A 118 9.98 -3.12 -2.89
CA ILE A 118 9.97 -2.83 -1.45
C ILE A 118 8.74 -3.45 -0.78
N THR A 119 7.54 -3.29 -1.33
CA THR A 119 6.33 -3.88 -0.72
C THR A 119 6.39 -5.40 -0.66
N GLN A 120 6.99 -6.05 -1.67
CA GLN A 120 7.20 -7.50 -1.68
C GLN A 120 8.28 -7.92 -0.66
N LEU A 121 9.33 -7.13 -0.46
CA LEU A 121 10.30 -7.36 0.62
C LEU A 121 9.63 -7.26 2.00
N GLN A 122 8.86 -6.20 2.25
CA GLN A 122 8.12 -6.03 3.51
C GLN A 122 7.15 -7.19 3.75
N ARG A 123 6.47 -7.67 2.69
CA ARG A 123 5.62 -8.87 2.78
C ARG A 123 6.42 -10.12 3.15
N ALA A 124 7.55 -10.38 2.49
CA ALA A 124 8.40 -11.51 2.81
C ALA A 124 8.89 -11.47 4.28
N GLU A 125 9.22 -10.27 4.79
CA GLU A 125 9.57 -10.06 6.19
C GLU A 125 8.41 -10.40 7.12
N ARG A 126 7.19 -9.95 6.82
CA ARG A 126 5.99 -10.30 7.59
C ARG A 126 5.71 -11.81 7.55
N MET A 127 5.89 -12.48 6.40
CA MET A 127 5.69 -13.93 6.29
C MET A 127 6.65 -14.70 7.20
N LEU A 128 7.93 -14.32 7.25
CA LEU A 128 8.89 -14.95 8.18
C LEU A 128 8.62 -14.60 9.64
N ALA A 129 8.19 -13.36 9.93
CA ALA A 129 7.85 -12.93 11.28
C ALA A 129 6.66 -13.71 11.87
N HIS A 130 5.70 -14.10 11.02
CA HIS A 130 4.52 -14.88 11.43
C HIS A 130 4.66 -16.37 11.11
N TRP A 131 5.87 -16.88 10.93
CA TRP A 131 6.07 -18.31 10.61
C TRP A 131 5.44 -19.25 11.64
N ASP A 132 5.51 -18.89 12.92
CA ASP A 132 4.94 -19.66 14.03
C ASP A 132 3.44 -19.39 14.26
N ASP A 133 2.81 -18.52 13.46
CA ASP A 133 1.38 -18.21 13.47
C ASP A 133 0.75 -18.58 12.10
N PRO A 134 0.23 -19.81 11.95
CA PRO A 134 -0.30 -20.30 10.68
C PRO A 134 -1.46 -19.46 10.13
N ALA A 135 -2.27 -18.83 10.99
CA ALA A 135 -3.41 -18.02 10.56
C ALA A 135 -2.91 -16.71 9.92
N MET A 136 -1.98 -16.03 10.58
CA MET A 136 -1.36 -14.81 10.05
C MET A 136 -0.52 -15.09 8.80
N LEU A 137 0.24 -16.19 8.77
CA LEU A 137 1.01 -16.60 7.60
C LEU A 137 0.10 -16.92 6.40
N SER A 138 -0.98 -17.67 6.62
CA SER A 138 -1.98 -17.98 5.59
C SER A 138 -2.60 -16.71 5.02
N ASN A 139 -2.91 -15.73 5.87
CA ASN A 139 -3.42 -14.42 5.43
C ASN A 139 -2.43 -13.65 4.55
N GLU A 140 -1.14 -13.64 4.91
CA GLU A 140 -0.10 -13.01 4.07
C GLU A 140 0.09 -13.76 2.75
N LEU A 141 0.08 -15.11 2.76
CA LEU A 141 0.19 -15.94 1.55
C LEU A 141 -0.95 -15.71 0.57
N ARG A 142 -2.18 -15.61 1.08
CA ARG A 142 -3.40 -15.36 0.28
C ARG A 142 -3.47 -13.94 -0.28
N ASN A 143 -2.69 -13.00 0.23
CA ASN A 143 -2.64 -11.63 -0.24
C ASN A 143 -1.30 -11.33 -0.94
N PRO A 144 -1.13 -11.70 -2.23
CA PRO A 144 0.06 -11.35 -2.99
C PRO A 144 0.21 -9.84 -3.28
N GLY A 145 -0.89 -9.08 -3.12
CA GLY A 145 -0.96 -7.67 -3.49
C GLY A 145 -1.08 -7.47 -4.99
N HIS A 146 -1.51 -6.28 -5.41
CA HIS A 146 -1.51 -5.85 -6.82
C HIS A 146 -2.25 -6.79 -7.79
N SER A 147 -3.23 -7.58 -7.31
CA SER A 147 -3.97 -8.56 -8.13
C SER A 147 -5.05 -7.94 -9.01
N ASN A 148 -5.77 -6.93 -8.48
CA ASN A 148 -6.91 -6.28 -9.12
C ASN A 148 -6.66 -4.81 -9.50
N TRP A 149 -5.43 -4.34 -9.33
CA TRP A 149 -5.01 -2.99 -9.69
C TRP A 149 -3.53 -2.98 -10.06
N GLN A 150 -3.12 -2.00 -10.88
CA GLN A 150 -1.73 -1.82 -11.24
C GLN A 150 -1.11 -0.68 -10.43
N PRO A 151 0.09 -0.88 -9.83
CA PRO A 151 0.80 0.15 -9.09
C PRO A 151 1.00 1.47 -9.85
N GLN A 152 1.09 1.41 -11.19
CA GLN A 152 1.26 2.59 -12.06
C GLN A 152 0.02 3.47 -12.13
N ASP A 153 -1.18 2.89 -11.99
CA ASP A 153 -2.45 3.63 -12.09
C ASP A 153 -2.75 4.39 -10.78
N HIS A 154 -2.28 3.85 -9.65
CA HIS A 154 -2.54 4.38 -8.31
C HIS A 154 -1.24 4.48 -7.48
N PRO A 155 -0.29 5.36 -7.87
CA PRO A 155 1.01 5.48 -7.20
C PRO A 155 0.88 5.94 -5.75
N ASP A 156 -0.16 6.69 -5.39
CA ASP A 156 -0.41 7.09 -4.00
C ASP A 156 -0.70 5.89 -3.09
N THR A 157 -1.48 4.92 -3.59
CA THR A 157 -1.77 3.67 -2.87
C THR A 157 -0.50 2.87 -2.66
N LEU A 158 0.37 2.81 -3.68
CA LEU A 158 1.66 2.14 -3.58
C LEU A 158 2.60 2.82 -2.56
N LEU A 159 2.65 4.15 -2.55
CA LEU A 159 3.44 4.89 -1.55
C LEU A 159 2.92 4.63 -0.13
N LEU A 160 1.60 4.57 0.05
CA LEU A 160 0.99 4.21 1.33
C LEU A 160 1.41 2.82 1.80
N GLU A 161 1.41 1.82 0.91
CA GLU A 161 1.90 0.46 1.23
C GLU A 161 3.35 0.49 1.72
N VAL A 162 4.22 1.20 0.98
CA VAL A 162 5.64 1.31 1.34
C VAL A 162 5.85 2.01 2.68
N GLU A 163 5.17 3.13 2.93
CA GLU A 163 5.32 3.92 4.15
C GLU A 163 4.79 3.19 5.39
N SER A 164 3.61 2.56 5.26
CA SER A 164 2.97 1.87 6.38
C SER A 164 3.43 0.43 6.57
N GLY A 165 4.14 -0.15 5.59
CA GLY A 165 4.56 -1.54 5.61
C GLY A 165 3.40 -2.54 5.53
N ILE A 166 2.26 -2.14 4.95
CA ILE A 166 1.08 -2.99 4.73
C ILE A 166 0.94 -3.35 3.25
N MET A 167 0.08 -4.31 2.95
CA MET A 167 -0.29 -4.64 1.57
C MET A 167 -1.81 -4.55 1.41
N VAL A 168 -2.26 -3.70 0.49
CA VAL A 168 -3.67 -3.46 0.21
C VAL A 168 -4.30 -4.74 -0.31
N ARG A 169 -5.37 -5.18 0.36
CA ARG A 169 -6.14 -6.36 -0.04
C ARG A 169 -7.07 -6.00 -1.19
N GLU A 170 -7.39 -7.00 -2.01
CA GLU A 170 -8.29 -6.86 -3.17
C GLU A 170 -9.60 -6.14 -2.82
N VAL A 171 -10.25 -6.52 -1.71
CA VAL A 171 -11.49 -5.91 -1.23
C VAL A 171 -11.32 -4.43 -0.89
N GLN A 172 -10.19 -4.05 -0.28
CA GLN A 172 -9.92 -2.66 0.08
C GLN A 172 -9.73 -1.81 -1.18
N GLU A 173 -9.06 -2.35 -2.19
CA GLU A 173 -8.94 -1.67 -3.48
C GLU A 173 -10.28 -1.54 -4.20
N ASN A 174 -11.13 -2.57 -4.16
CA ASN A 174 -12.47 -2.49 -4.74
C ASN A 174 -13.32 -1.39 -4.09
N VAL A 175 -13.22 -1.24 -2.76
CA VAL A 175 -13.87 -0.14 -2.03
C VAL A 175 -13.24 1.19 -2.41
N ALA A 176 -11.91 1.29 -2.44
CA ALA A 176 -11.21 2.51 -2.82
C ALA A 176 -11.58 2.99 -4.23
N LYS A 177 -11.72 2.06 -5.18
CA LYS A 177 -12.20 2.33 -6.54
C LYS A 177 -13.60 2.95 -6.53
N GLN A 178 -14.53 2.38 -5.76
CA GLN A 178 -15.88 2.95 -5.59
C GLN A 178 -15.86 4.33 -4.90
N MET A 179 -14.88 4.60 -4.04
CA MET A 179 -14.72 5.92 -3.42
C MET A 179 -14.17 6.97 -4.40
N ARG A 180 -13.27 6.57 -5.30
CA ARG A 180 -12.73 7.44 -6.37
C ARG A 180 -13.78 7.73 -7.44
N GLU A 181 -14.57 6.71 -7.80
CA GLU A 181 -15.63 6.77 -8.81
C GLU A 181 -16.97 6.37 -8.18
N PRO A 182 -17.58 7.25 -7.36
CA PRO A 182 -18.83 6.91 -6.71
C PRO A 182 -19.91 6.68 -7.77
N PRO A 183 -20.62 5.53 -7.74
CA PRO A 183 -21.75 5.32 -8.62
C PRO A 183 -22.76 6.44 -8.36
N SER A 184 -23.13 7.16 -9.42
CA SER A 184 -24.11 8.24 -9.33
C SER A 184 -25.39 7.70 -8.71
N ALA A 185 -25.85 8.36 -7.63
CA ALA A 185 -26.99 8.03 -6.78
C ALA A 185 -26.72 7.06 -5.61
N LYS A 186 -26.09 7.61 -4.56
CA LYS A 186 -26.56 7.68 -3.15
C LYS A 186 -25.37 7.62 -2.20
N VAL A 187 -24.54 8.66 -2.19
CA VAL A 187 -23.78 8.97 -0.98
C VAL A 187 -24.77 9.63 -0.01
N SER A 188 -25.65 8.85 0.62
CA SER A 188 -26.47 9.29 1.75
C SER A 188 -25.60 9.42 2.99
N SER A 189 -24.61 10.32 2.95
CA SER A 189 -23.73 10.61 4.08
C SER A 189 -23.31 12.08 4.08
N HIS A 190 -24.27 13.00 3.97
CA HIS A 190 -24.05 14.40 4.37
C HIS A 190 -25.27 15.12 4.95
N SER A 191 -26.39 14.43 5.19
CA SER A 191 -27.58 15.03 5.81
C SER A 191 -27.65 14.91 7.34
N TYR A 192 -26.60 14.40 8.01
CA TYR A 192 -26.60 14.24 9.48
C TYR A 192 -25.73 15.23 10.25
N CYS A 193 -24.94 16.10 9.58
CA CYS A 193 -24.07 17.06 10.26
C CYS A 193 -24.43 18.52 9.92
N ARG A 194 -25.71 18.90 10.10
CA ARG A 194 -26.11 20.31 10.23
C ARG A 194 -27.43 20.45 11.01
N ARG A 195 -27.43 20.04 12.27
CA ARG A 195 -28.40 20.47 13.29
C ARG A 195 -27.70 20.62 14.64
N GLN A 196 -26.84 21.63 14.74
CA GLN A 196 -26.36 22.18 16.00
C GLN A 196 -25.73 23.56 15.76
N THR A 197 -26.51 24.48 15.17
CA THR A 197 -26.26 25.93 15.24
C THR A 197 -27.61 26.64 15.18
N ALA A 198 -28.49 26.39 16.15
CA ALA A 198 -29.72 27.17 16.33
C ALA A 198 -30.37 26.92 17.71
N VAL A 199 -29.61 26.94 18.82
CA VAL A 199 -30.15 27.20 20.17
C VAL A 199 -28.99 27.75 20.99
N GLU A 200 -28.77 29.06 20.95
CA GLU A 200 -28.05 29.87 21.97
C GLU A 200 -27.88 31.29 21.40
N THR A 201 -28.93 32.10 21.51
CA THR A 201 -28.91 33.57 21.55
C THR A 201 -30.36 34.04 21.71
N ASP A 202 -30.95 33.71 22.86
CA ASP A 202 -32.10 34.46 23.40
C ASP A 202 -32.27 34.10 24.89
N ALA A 203 -31.36 34.62 25.72
CA ALA A 203 -31.50 34.75 27.19
C ALA A 203 -30.28 35.47 27.78
N ALA A 204 -30.30 36.81 27.76
CA ALA A 204 -29.58 37.80 28.60
C ALA A 204 -29.48 39.08 27.75
N ASP A 205 -29.97 40.27 28.09
CA ASP A 205 -30.53 40.91 29.28
C ASP A 205 -31.41 42.06 28.70
N ALA A 206 -32.61 42.38 29.18
CA ALA A 206 -32.88 43.11 30.43
C ALA A 206 -32.10 44.43 30.55
#